data_AF-A0A3Q8RTT0-F1
#
_entry.id   AF-A0A3Q8RTT0-F1
#
_cell.length_a   1.000
_cell.length_b   1.000
_cell.length_c   1.000
_cell.angle_alpha   90.00
_cell.angle_beta   90.00
_cell.angle_gamma   90.00
#
_symmetry.space_group_name_H-M   'P 1'
#
loop_
_entity.id
_entity.type
_entity.pdbx_description
1 polymer ?
#
loop_
_entity_poly.entity_id
_entity_poly.type
_entity_poly.pdbx_seq_one_letter_code
_entity_poly.pdbx_strand_id
1 'polypeptide(L)'
;MKTLRFLVTLTFFITFTCQQVNAQDDIKALKAQVKNKKDQISANEEILVSGVGALKRVKGNLERFKTSKKATKQEVERKEKIVANMQQRLSKLNSQIDLHKKDLASLERKLARKLKKEETKEAEVKEEAKVTTASTGLVVYEDNISDEQKEVLLQKQKLEEARKKLDEERKARELAYLKEQEALRLEEEKLKQLSNQIKAKEQNISKEKNTLISDLEDDISINEEILISGKEGLAKMKSKLEEAKKDASTSKESIERKQAIINKIENRLLKIENEIDAKKQELAKIKG
;
A
#
# COMPACT_ATOMS: atom_id res chain seq x y z
N MET A 1 57.27 13.30 -45.61
CA MET A 1 56.25 12.25 -45.80
C MET A 1 56.38 11.06 -44.84
N LYS A 2 57.53 10.38 -44.69
CA LYS A 2 57.63 9.13 -43.89
C LYS A 2 57.12 9.27 -42.44
N THR A 3 57.48 10.36 -41.75
CA THR A 3 57.03 10.67 -40.38
C THR A 3 55.50 10.82 -40.24
N LEU A 4 54.86 11.53 -41.17
CA LEU A 4 53.42 11.78 -41.14
C LEU A 4 52.59 10.48 -41.28
N ARG A 5 53.06 9.53 -42.10
CA ARG A 5 52.43 8.20 -42.21
C ARG A 5 52.52 7.42 -40.90
N PHE A 6 53.64 7.51 -40.19
CA PHE A 6 53.86 6.85 -38.90
C PHE A 6 52.93 7.40 -37.80
N LEU A 7 52.74 8.72 -37.77
CA LEU A 7 51.86 9.38 -36.80
C LEU A 7 50.39 8.97 -36.98
N VAL A 8 49.92 8.90 -38.24
CA VAL A 8 48.54 8.48 -38.57
C VAL A 8 48.29 7.01 -38.23
N THR A 9 49.25 6.11 -38.46
CA THR A 9 49.11 4.71 -38.00
C THR A 9 49.08 4.61 -36.48
N LEU A 10 49.87 5.41 -35.77
CA LEU A 10 49.93 5.38 -34.31
C LEU A 10 48.61 5.85 -33.68
N THR A 11 48.01 6.94 -34.16
CA THR A 11 46.71 7.40 -33.66
C THR A 11 45.57 6.43 -33.99
N PHE A 12 45.61 5.78 -35.16
CA PHE A 12 44.60 4.78 -35.53
C PHE A 12 44.68 3.52 -34.65
N PHE A 13 45.88 3.07 -34.28
CA PHE A 13 46.04 1.97 -33.31
C PHE A 13 45.52 2.35 -31.91
N ILE A 14 45.76 3.57 -31.44
CA ILE A 14 45.30 4.04 -30.12
C ILE A 14 43.77 4.14 -30.08
N THR A 15 43.11 4.71 -31.10
CA THR A 15 41.64 4.81 -31.11
C THR A 15 40.96 3.45 -31.25
N PHE A 16 41.51 2.56 -32.10
CA PHE A 16 40.98 1.21 -32.30
C PHE A 16 41.11 0.35 -31.03
N THR A 17 42.24 0.41 -30.33
CA THR A 17 42.43 -0.31 -29.06
C THR A 17 41.51 0.21 -27.95
N CYS A 18 41.34 1.53 -27.79
CA CYS A 18 40.37 2.08 -26.83
C CYS A 18 38.92 1.64 -27.12
N GLN A 19 38.51 1.58 -28.39
CA GLN A 19 37.18 1.06 -28.76
C GLN A 19 37.04 -0.44 -28.48
N GLN A 20 38.07 -1.24 -28.75
CA GLN A 20 38.07 -2.68 -28.44
C GLN A 20 38.03 -2.96 -26.93
N VAL A 21 38.80 -2.24 -26.11
CA VAL A 21 38.79 -2.42 -24.64
C VAL A 21 37.41 -2.12 -24.07
N ASN A 22 36.80 -0.98 -24.44
CA ASN A 22 35.45 -0.63 -24.00
C ASN A 22 34.42 -1.71 -24.40
N ALA A 23 34.47 -2.20 -25.65
CA ALA A 23 33.58 -3.28 -26.10
C ALA A 23 33.83 -4.62 -25.38
N GLN A 24 35.08 -4.92 -25.03
CA GLN A 24 35.45 -6.13 -24.30
C GLN A 24 34.94 -6.09 -22.85
N ASP A 25 35.02 -4.93 -22.19
CA ASP A 25 34.51 -4.74 -20.83
C ASP A 25 32.98 -4.74 -20.78
N ASP A 26 32.30 -4.18 -21.79
CA ASP A 26 30.86 -4.30 -21.98
C ASP A 26 30.42 -5.78 -22.09
N ILE A 27 31.20 -6.60 -22.80
CA ILE A 27 30.99 -8.06 -22.91
C ILE A 27 31.27 -8.78 -21.58
N LYS A 28 32.31 -8.40 -20.81
CA LYS A 28 32.57 -8.94 -19.46
C LYS A 28 31.40 -8.63 -18.52
N ALA A 29 30.95 -7.37 -18.51
CA ALA A 29 29.82 -6.91 -17.69
C ALA A 29 28.53 -7.65 -18.05
N LEU A 30 28.25 -7.84 -19.34
CA LEU A 30 27.05 -8.55 -19.80
C LEU A 30 27.12 -10.06 -19.48
N LYS A 31 28.30 -10.70 -19.56
CA LYS A 31 28.50 -12.07 -19.05
C LYS A 31 28.27 -12.18 -17.54
N ALA A 32 28.75 -11.20 -16.76
CA ALA A 32 28.51 -11.14 -15.32
C ALA A 32 27.01 -10.96 -14.99
N GLN A 33 26.29 -10.13 -15.74
CA GLN A 33 24.83 -9.99 -15.63
C GLN A 33 24.09 -11.30 -15.95
N VAL A 34 24.48 -12.01 -17.02
CA VAL A 34 23.93 -13.32 -17.39
C VAL A 34 24.14 -14.35 -16.27
N LYS A 35 25.35 -14.46 -15.70
CA LYS A 35 25.61 -15.32 -14.53
C LYS A 35 24.75 -14.92 -13.33
N ASN A 36 24.74 -13.63 -12.99
CA ASN A 36 23.98 -13.10 -11.85
C ASN A 36 22.48 -13.38 -11.99
N LYS A 37 21.92 -13.28 -13.20
CA LYS A 37 20.53 -13.62 -13.50
C LYS A 37 20.25 -15.13 -13.41
N LYS A 38 21.14 -16.00 -13.90
CA LYS A 38 21.03 -17.47 -13.70
C LYS A 38 21.03 -17.82 -12.21
N ASP A 39 22.00 -17.32 -11.46
CA ASP A 39 22.10 -17.48 -10.00
C ASP A 39 20.87 -16.88 -9.25
N GLN A 40 20.21 -15.85 -9.80
CA GLN A 40 18.96 -15.27 -9.26
C GLN A 40 17.74 -16.14 -9.57
N ILE A 41 17.66 -16.73 -10.77
CA ILE A 41 16.56 -17.62 -11.17
C ILE A 41 16.56 -18.87 -10.29
N SER A 42 17.70 -19.53 -10.11
CA SER A 42 17.77 -20.72 -9.24
C SER A 42 17.48 -20.42 -7.76
N ALA A 43 17.91 -19.27 -7.24
CA ALA A 43 17.53 -18.80 -5.90
C ALA A 43 16.05 -18.40 -5.78
N ASN A 44 15.37 -18.15 -6.90
CA ASN A 44 13.92 -17.96 -6.93
C ASN A 44 13.17 -19.29 -7.04
N GLU A 45 13.66 -20.23 -7.84
CA GLU A 45 13.07 -21.56 -8.03
C GLU A 45 13.11 -22.41 -6.75
N GLU A 46 14.22 -22.42 -6.01
CA GLU A 46 14.30 -23.16 -4.73
C GLU A 46 13.28 -22.62 -3.70
N ILE A 47 13.10 -21.29 -3.62
CA ILE A 47 12.12 -20.65 -2.74
C ILE A 47 10.68 -20.86 -3.23
N LEU A 48 10.45 -21.04 -4.54
CA LEU A 48 9.15 -21.45 -5.07
C LEU A 48 8.85 -22.91 -4.67
N VAL A 49 9.82 -23.82 -4.79
CA VAL A 49 9.69 -25.23 -4.40
C VAL A 49 9.41 -25.37 -2.90
N SER A 50 10.15 -24.66 -2.04
CA SER A 50 9.86 -24.64 -0.60
C SER A 50 8.48 -24.03 -0.31
N GLY A 51 8.14 -22.92 -0.96
CA GLY A 51 6.84 -22.27 -0.82
C GLY A 51 5.64 -23.15 -1.22
N VAL A 52 5.79 -24.01 -2.24
CA VAL A 52 4.77 -25.01 -2.61
C VAL A 52 4.66 -26.12 -1.55
N GLY A 53 5.78 -26.53 -0.94
CA GLY A 53 5.77 -27.44 0.22
C GLY A 53 5.05 -26.82 1.43
N ALA A 54 5.31 -25.56 1.71
CA ALA A 54 4.66 -24.77 2.74
C ALA A 54 3.14 -24.65 2.51
N LEU A 55 2.72 -24.32 1.28
CA LEU A 55 1.29 -24.30 0.90
C LEU A 55 0.60 -25.66 1.13
N LYS A 56 1.29 -26.78 0.86
CA LYS A 56 0.77 -28.12 1.14
C LYS A 56 0.51 -28.33 2.63
N ARG A 57 1.35 -27.78 3.52
CA ARG A 57 1.10 -27.79 4.98
C ARG A 57 -0.09 -26.93 5.36
N VAL A 58 -0.19 -25.69 4.89
CA VAL A 58 -1.33 -24.80 5.19
C VAL A 58 -2.65 -25.42 4.75
N LYS A 59 -2.71 -26.00 3.54
CA LYS A 59 -3.90 -26.76 3.08
C LYS A 59 -4.19 -27.97 3.97
N GLY A 60 -3.19 -28.77 4.33
CA GLY A 60 -3.36 -29.89 5.26
C GLY A 60 -3.87 -29.47 6.64
N ASN A 61 -3.46 -28.30 7.13
CA ASN A 61 -3.91 -27.73 8.40
C ASN A 61 -5.34 -27.16 8.30
N LEU A 62 -5.72 -26.57 7.15
CA LEU A 62 -7.08 -26.11 6.88
C LEU A 62 -8.09 -27.28 6.88
N GLU A 63 -7.81 -28.38 6.18
CA GLU A 63 -8.74 -29.52 6.14
C GLU A 63 -8.87 -30.23 7.50
N ARG A 64 -7.79 -30.25 8.30
CA ARG A 64 -7.84 -30.67 9.72
C ARG A 64 -8.62 -29.68 10.60
N PHE A 65 -8.57 -28.39 10.29
CA PHE A 65 -9.35 -27.38 11.02
C PHE A 65 -10.85 -27.50 10.71
N LYS A 66 -11.24 -27.61 9.43
CA LYS A 66 -12.63 -27.82 8.97
C LYS A 66 -13.32 -29.02 9.62
N THR A 67 -12.57 -30.08 9.89
CA THR A 67 -13.06 -31.31 10.54
C THR A 67 -13.02 -31.25 12.07
N SER A 68 -12.56 -30.14 12.67
CA SER A 68 -12.47 -29.97 14.12
C SER A 68 -13.75 -29.35 14.72
N LYS A 69 -14.06 -29.73 15.97
CA LYS A 69 -15.18 -29.14 16.75
C LYS A 69 -15.03 -27.65 17.08
N LYS A 70 -13.92 -27.01 16.66
CA LYS A 70 -13.65 -25.58 16.85
C LYS A 70 -13.83 -24.75 15.57
N ALA A 71 -14.22 -25.37 14.45
CA ALA A 71 -14.39 -24.67 13.18
C ALA A 71 -15.62 -23.74 13.20
N THR A 72 -15.42 -22.43 13.34
CA THR A 72 -16.44 -21.45 12.93
C THR A 72 -16.35 -21.18 11.42
N LYS A 73 -17.48 -20.83 10.80
CA LYS A 73 -17.54 -20.48 9.36
C LYS A 73 -16.56 -19.36 9.01
N GLN A 74 -16.49 -18.32 9.84
CA GLN A 74 -15.60 -17.16 9.65
C GLN A 74 -14.11 -17.54 9.74
N GLU A 75 -13.72 -18.43 10.65
CA GLU A 75 -12.33 -18.89 10.73
C GLU A 75 -11.93 -19.83 9.58
N VAL A 76 -12.87 -20.63 9.06
CA VAL A 76 -12.65 -21.42 7.85
C VAL A 76 -12.45 -20.49 6.64
N GLU A 77 -13.34 -19.51 6.46
CA GLU A 77 -13.24 -18.51 5.39
C GLU A 77 -11.93 -17.70 5.47
N ARG A 78 -11.52 -17.27 6.67
CA ARG A 78 -10.23 -16.60 6.90
C ARG A 78 -9.04 -17.50 6.54
N LYS A 79 -9.05 -18.77 6.93
CA LYS A 79 -7.97 -19.72 6.57
C LYS A 79 -7.98 -20.09 5.08
N GLU A 80 -9.13 -20.06 4.41
CA GLU A 80 -9.22 -20.19 2.96
C GLU A 80 -8.68 -18.94 2.23
N LYS A 81 -8.94 -17.73 2.75
CA LYS A 81 -8.30 -16.48 2.28
C LYS A 81 -6.77 -16.56 2.41
N ILE A 82 -6.24 -17.05 3.53
CA ILE A 82 -4.80 -17.30 3.73
C ILE A 82 -4.23 -18.25 2.66
N VAL A 83 -4.90 -19.38 2.41
CA VAL A 83 -4.51 -20.36 1.38
C VAL A 83 -4.51 -19.73 -0.03
N ALA A 84 -5.56 -18.95 -0.37
CA ALA A 84 -5.67 -18.28 -1.66
C ALA A 84 -4.58 -17.19 -1.85
N ASN A 85 -4.34 -16.36 -0.83
CA ASN A 85 -3.28 -15.36 -0.81
C ASN A 85 -1.90 -16.01 -0.99
N MET A 86 -1.64 -17.14 -0.33
CA MET A 86 -0.40 -17.89 -0.48
C MET A 86 -0.24 -18.47 -1.89
N GLN A 87 -1.31 -19.02 -2.47
CA GLN A 87 -1.31 -19.43 -3.89
C GLN A 87 -1.00 -18.26 -4.83
N GLN A 88 -1.61 -17.09 -4.62
CA GLN A 88 -1.38 -15.90 -5.43
C GLN A 88 0.09 -15.42 -5.33
N ARG A 89 0.70 -15.45 -4.15
CA ARG A 89 2.13 -15.12 -3.95
C ARG A 89 3.04 -16.08 -4.70
N LEU A 90 2.77 -17.38 -4.67
CA LEU A 90 3.55 -18.40 -5.39
C LEU A 90 3.38 -18.27 -6.91
N SER A 91 2.17 -18.04 -7.41
CA SER A 91 1.93 -17.73 -8.82
C SER A 91 2.67 -16.47 -9.27
N LYS A 92 2.65 -15.39 -8.46
CA LYS A 92 3.40 -14.16 -8.73
C LYS A 92 4.92 -14.39 -8.76
N LEU A 93 5.45 -15.23 -7.85
CA LEU A 93 6.85 -15.63 -7.86
C LEU A 93 7.20 -16.46 -9.12
N ASN A 94 6.32 -17.37 -9.56
CA ASN A 94 6.50 -18.10 -10.81
C ASN A 94 6.53 -17.16 -12.02
N SER A 95 5.58 -16.23 -12.12
CA SER A 95 5.58 -15.23 -13.20
C SER A 95 6.84 -14.34 -13.16
N GLN A 96 7.38 -14.02 -11.98
CA GLN A 96 8.67 -13.33 -11.85
C GLN A 96 9.86 -14.19 -12.30
N ILE A 97 9.83 -15.51 -12.07
CA ILE A 97 10.82 -16.45 -12.60
C ILE A 97 10.73 -16.49 -14.14
N ASP A 98 9.53 -16.57 -14.71
CA ASP A 98 9.32 -16.58 -16.16
C ASP A 98 9.74 -15.26 -16.83
N LEU A 99 9.49 -14.12 -16.17
CA LEU A 99 10.00 -12.82 -16.59
C LEU A 99 11.53 -12.78 -16.52
N HIS A 100 12.15 -13.24 -15.41
CA HIS A 100 13.61 -13.33 -15.32
C HIS A 100 14.23 -14.27 -16.37
N LYS A 101 13.55 -15.36 -16.74
CA LYS A 101 13.96 -16.26 -17.85
C LYS A 101 13.87 -15.57 -19.21
N LYS A 102 12.82 -14.77 -19.45
CA LYS A 102 12.69 -13.92 -20.66
C LYS A 102 13.76 -12.82 -20.69
N ASP A 103 14.04 -12.18 -19.56
CA ASP A 103 15.12 -11.19 -19.41
C ASP A 103 16.49 -11.81 -19.65
N LEU A 104 16.73 -13.02 -19.11
CA LEU A 104 17.97 -13.75 -19.34
C LEU A 104 18.16 -14.06 -20.83
N ALA A 105 17.14 -14.61 -21.49
CA ALA A 105 17.16 -14.83 -22.93
C ALA A 105 17.28 -13.50 -23.73
N SER A 106 16.77 -12.39 -23.19
CA SER A 106 16.93 -11.04 -23.76
C SER A 106 18.36 -10.51 -23.59
N LEU A 107 19.03 -10.78 -22.46
CA LEU A 107 20.43 -10.44 -22.22
C LEU A 107 21.37 -11.30 -23.08
N GLU A 108 21.09 -12.60 -23.20
CA GLU A 108 21.82 -13.51 -24.11
C GLU A 108 21.61 -13.10 -25.58
N ARG A 109 20.39 -12.68 -25.96
CA ARG A 109 20.13 -12.06 -27.28
C ARG A 109 20.72 -10.66 -27.43
N LYS A 110 20.91 -9.88 -26.36
CA LYS A 110 21.58 -8.57 -26.39
C LYS A 110 23.10 -8.70 -26.47
N LEU A 111 23.66 -9.82 -25.99
CA LEU A 111 25.04 -10.24 -26.19
C LEU A 111 25.29 -10.72 -27.62
N ALA A 112 24.28 -11.27 -28.29
CA ALA A 112 24.27 -11.62 -29.71
C ALA A 112 23.82 -10.46 -30.65
N ARG A 113 23.15 -9.45 -30.09
CA ARG A 113 23.08 -8.06 -30.60
C ARG A 113 24.17 -7.25 -29.87
N LYS A 114 24.04 -5.92 -29.71
CA LYS A 114 25.15 -4.96 -29.38
C LYS A 114 26.23 -4.89 -30.45
N LEU A 115 26.49 -6.02 -31.09
CA LEU A 115 26.85 -6.24 -32.48
C LEU A 115 25.85 -5.55 -33.52
N LYS A 116 25.14 -4.42 -33.24
CA LYS A 116 24.24 -3.62 -34.19
C LYS A 116 23.75 -2.21 -33.66
N LYS A 117 22.87 -1.48 -34.43
CA LYS A 117 22.57 0.00 -34.41
C LYS A 117 21.19 0.50 -33.80
N GLU A 118 20.69 1.70 -34.20
CA GLU A 118 19.96 2.76 -33.44
C GLU A 118 18.80 3.51 -34.23
N GLU A 119 18.09 4.53 -33.62
CA GLU A 119 17.23 5.68 -34.16
C GLU A 119 15.64 5.79 -33.91
N THR A 120 14.96 6.97 -34.09
CA THR A 120 13.81 7.51 -33.22
C THR A 120 12.59 8.37 -33.83
N LYS A 121 11.69 9.05 -33.01
CA LYS A 121 10.38 9.80 -33.30
C LYS A 121 9.81 10.86 -32.22
N GLU A 122 8.56 11.43 -32.39
CA GLU A 122 7.33 11.71 -31.50
C GLU A 122 7.10 12.87 -30.40
N ALA A 123 5.80 13.26 -30.10
CA ALA A 123 5.20 14.32 -29.17
C ALA A 123 3.66 14.04 -28.79
N GLU A 124 2.70 14.76 -28.09
CA GLU A 124 2.34 16.10 -27.42
C GLU A 124 1.44 15.89 -26.10
N VAL A 125 0.41 16.60 -25.50
CA VAL A 125 -0.49 17.86 -25.50
C VAL A 125 -1.31 17.92 -24.11
N LYS A 126 -2.28 18.74 -23.52
CA LYS A 126 -3.16 20.03 -23.54
C LYS A 126 -3.75 20.25 -22.06
N GLU A 127 -4.74 21.03 -21.47
CA GLU A 127 -5.85 22.08 -21.59
C GLU A 127 -6.17 22.68 -20.11
N GLU A 128 -7.19 23.40 -19.52
CA GLU A 128 -8.54 24.11 -19.70
C GLU A 128 -8.93 25.04 -18.45
N ALA A 129 -10.04 25.86 -18.38
CA ALA A 129 -10.51 26.69 -17.18
C ALA A 129 -11.99 27.32 -17.18
N LYS A 130 -12.61 27.70 -16.00
CA LYS A 130 -13.97 28.36 -15.71
C LYS A 130 -14.04 29.14 -14.32
N VAL A 131 -15.03 29.87 -13.70
CA VAL A 131 -16.52 30.20 -13.77
C VAL A 131 -16.83 31.76 -13.58
N THR A 132 -17.76 32.48 -12.84
CA THR A 132 -18.79 32.43 -11.69
C THR A 132 -19.81 33.67 -11.85
N THR A 133 -20.78 34.28 -11.07
CA THR A 133 -21.47 34.40 -9.69
C THR A 133 -22.92 35.08 -9.88
N ALA A 134 -23.81 35.74 -9.05
CA ALA A 134 -24.14 36.28 -7.67
C ALA A 134 -25.74 36.49 -7.53
N SER A 135 -26.53 37.27 -6.71
CA SER A 135 -26.52 38.31 -5.60
C SER A 135 -27.96 38.54 -4.92
N THR A 136 -28.20 39.46 -3.93
CA THR A 136 -29.49 39.59 -3.09
C THR A 136 -29.85 40.99 -2.41
N GLY A 137 -31.07 41.22 -1.81
CA GLY A 137 -31.52 42.45 -1.03
C GLY A 137 -32.90 42.42 -0.24
N LEU A 138 -33.29 43.44 0.60
CA LEU A 138 -34.52 43.51 1.49
C LEU A 138 -34.97 44.94 2.03
N VAL A 139 -36.17 45.15 2.67
CA VAL A 139 -36.79 46.44 3.21
C VAL A 139 -37.77 46.32 4.47
N VAL A 140 -38.21 47.43 5.14
CA VAL A 140 -39.15 47.56 6.35
C VAL A 140 -39.66 49.06 6.57
N TYR A 141 -40.54 49.63 7.47
CA TYR A 141 -41.43 49.36 8.66
C TYR A 141 -42.57 50.47 8.89
N GLU A 142 -43.38 50.48 9.98
CA GLU A 142 -44.60 51.36 10.25
C GLU A 142 -44.78 52.07 11.68
N ASP A 143 -45.97 52.68 12.00
CA ASP A 143 -46.38 53.51 13.21
C ASP A 143 -47.94 53.41 13.52
N ASN A 144 -48.77 54.10 14.38
CA ASN A 144 -48.85 55.39 15.14
C ASN A 144 -50.00 55.42 16.24
N ILE A 145 -50.10 56.42 17.18
CA ILE A 145 -51.13 56.57 18.30
C ILE A 145 -51.51 58.03 18.75
N SER A 146 -52.57 58.24 19.61
CA SER A 146 -53.08 59.57 20.12
C SER A 146 -53.91 59.54 21.47
N ASP A 147 -54.39 60.69 22.02
CA ASP A 147 -55.02 60.92 23.38
C ASP A 147 -56.09 62.09 23.47
N GLU A 148 -56.88 62.25 24.57
CA GLU A 148 -57.90 63.34 24.82
C GLU A 148 -58.28 63.66 26.32
N GLN A 149 -59.25 62.98 26.95
CA GLN A 149 -60.16 63.59 27.96
C GLN A 149 -59.78 63.46 29.46
N LYS A 150 -60.26 64.38 30.34
CA LYS A 150 -59.35 64.90 31.38
C LYS A 150 -59.49 64.23 32.75
N GLU A 151 -59.09 64.88 33.83
CA GLU A 151 -58.20 64.23 34.82
C GLU A 151 -58.65 62.85 35.35
N VAL A 152 -59.91 62.64 35.72
CA VAL A 152 -60.38 61.32 36.19
C VAL A 152 -60.51 60.30 35.05
N LEU A 153 -60.85 60.72 33.83
CA LEU A 153 -60.76 59.87 32.63
C LEU A 153 -59.30 59.59 32.31
N LEU A 154 -58.43 60.60 32.27
CA LEU A 154 -56.99 60.47 32.04
C LEU A 154 -56.31 59.56 33.08
N GLN A 155 -56.70 59.60 34.36
CA GLN A 155 -56.19 58.68 35.39
C GLN A 155 -56.70 57.24 35.19
N LYS A 156 -57.98 57.05 34.84
CA LYS A 156 -58.54 55.73 34.49
C LYS A 156 -57.91 55.17 33.21
N GLN A 157 -57.71 56.01 32.21
CA GLN A 157 -57.06 55.71 30.95
C GLN A 157 -55.59 55.36 31.16
N LYS A 158 -54.82 56.15 31.93
CA LYS A 158 -53.44 55.79 32.32
C LYS A 158 -53.38 54.46 33.07
N LEU A 159 -54.36 54.15 33.92
CA LEU A 159 -54.45 52.84 34.60
C LEU A 159 -54.81 51.71 33.62
N GLU A 160 -55.69 51.97 32.64
CA GLU A 160 -56.07 50.99 31.62
C GLU A 160 -54.94 50.76 30.60
N GLU A 161 -54.24 51.80 30.17
CA GLU A 161 -53.02 51.74 29.37
C GLU A 161 -51.90 51.03 30.11
N ALA A 162 -51.71 51.29 31.42
CA ALA A 162 -50.71 50.57 32.23
C ALA A 162 -51.07 49.08 32.36
N ARG A 163 -52.36 48.73 32.44
CA ARG A 163 -52.83 47.34 32.40
C ARG A 163 -52.62 46.69 31.03
N LYS A 164 -52.97 47.39 29.94
CA LYS A 164 -52.73 46.94 28.56
C LYS A 164 -51.24 46.68 28.32
N LYS A 165 -50.39 47.65 28.65
CA LYS A 165 -48.92 47.52 28.59
C LYS A 165 -48.40 46.34 29.43
N LEU A 166 -48.91 46.14 30.65
CA LEU A 166 -48.52 45.00 31.49
C LEU A 166 -48.94 43.65 30.89
N ASP A 167 -50.13 43.54 30.30
CA ASP A 167 -50.62 42.30 29.67
C ASP A 167 -50.01 42.07 28.28
N GLU A 168 -49.62 43.12 27.56
CA GLU A 168 -48.80 43.08 26.34
C GLU A 168 -47.37 42.61 26.66
N GLU A 169 -46.74 43.17 27.71
CA GLU A 169 -45.44 42.70 28.21
C GLU A 169 -45.48 41.24 28.65
N ARG A 170 -46.55 40.80 29.33
CA ARG A 170 -46.74 39.39 29.71
C ARG A 170 -46.79 38.48 28.48
N LYS A 171 -47.62 38.81 27.49
CA LYS A 171 -47.70 38.07 26.22
C LYS A 171 -46.38 38.07 25.46
N ALA A 172 -45.64 39.18 25.46
CA ALA A 172 -44.32 39.28 24.84
C ALA A 172 -43.28 38.37 25.53
N ARG A 173 -43.28 38.31 26.87
CA ARG A 173 -42.41 37.41 27.65
C ARG A 173 -42.77 35.94 27.47
N GLU A 174 -44.07 35.62 27.45
CA GLU A 174 -44.57 34.26 27.17
C GLU A 174 -44.17 33.79 25.75
N LEU A 175 -44.38 34.64 24.75
CA LEU A 175 -43.97 34.38 23.36
C LEU A 175 -42.44 34.25 23.21
N ALA A 176 -41.65 35.02 23.98
CA ALA A 176 -40.20 34.90 24.00
C ALA A 176 -39.76 33.56 24.62
N TYR A 177 -40.34 33.18 25.75
CA TYR A 177 -40.06 31.91 26.43
C TYR A 177 -40.41 30.69 25.55
N LEU A 178 -41.55 30.73 24.85
CA LEU A 178 -41.93 29.67 23.91
C LEU A 178 -40.94 29.54 22.73
N LYS A 179 -40.44 30.67 22.20
CA LYS A 179 -39.40 30.67 21.16
C LYS A 179 -38.05 30.15 21.66
N GLU A 180 -37.68 30.48 22.90
CA GLU A 180 -36.48 29.93 23.53
C GLU A 180 -36.59 28.42 23.74
N GLN A 181 -37.75 27.94 24.21
CA GLN A 181 -38.03 26.50 24.36
C GLN A 181 -38.00 25.76 23.01
N GLU A 182 -38.55 26.34 21.94
CA GLU A 182 -38.46 25.76 20.59
C GLU A 182 -37.02 25.75 20.06
N ALA A 183 -36.24 26.81 20.29
CA ALA A 183 -34.83 26.88 19.90
C ALA A 183 -33.99 25.81 20.61
N LEU A 184 -34.17 25.63 21.92
CA LEU A 184 -33.51 24.59 22.71
C LEU A 184 -33.91 23.18 22.23
N ARG A 185 -35.20 22.95 21.91
CA ARG A 185 -35.70 21.69 21.34
C ARG A 185 -35.04 21.37 19.99
N LEU A 186 -34.88 22.38 19.13
CA LEU A 186 -34.19 22.27 17.84
C LEU A 186 -32.67 22.07 17.98
N GLU A 187 -32.06 22.55 19.07
CA GLU A 187 -30.66 22.29 19.40
C GLU A 187 -30.45 20.87 19.94
N GLU A 188 -31.32 20.39 20.83
CA GLU A 188 -31.30 19.00 21.30
C GLU A 188 -31.41 18.00 20.13
N GLU A 189 -32.29 18.26 19.16
CA GLU A 189 -32.40 17.44 17.94
C GLU A 189 -31.10 17.43 17.12
N LYS A 190 -30.42 18.55 16.97
CA LYS A 190 -29.12 18.63 16.28
C LYS A 190 -28.03 17.86 17.05
N LEU A 191 -27.96 18.02 18.37
CA LEU A 191 -27.01 17.31 19.23
C LEU A 191 -27.24 15.79 19.20
N LYS A 192 -28.51 15.36 19.18
CA LYS A 192 -28.94 13.96 19.05
C LYS A 192 -28.57 13.38 17.68
N GLN A 193 -28.77 14.13 16.60
CA GLN A 193 -28.30 13.75 15.26
C GLN A 193 -26.76 13.62 15.21
N LEU A 194 -26.03 14.59 15.77
CA LEU A 194 -24.57 14.57 15.83
C LEU A 194 -24.03 13.39 16.64
N SER A 195 -24.63 13.09 17.80
CA SER A 195 -24.29 11.91 18.61
C SER A 195 -24.45 10.61 17.83
N ASN A 196 -25.53 10.48 17.05
CA ASN A 196 -25.77 9.30 16.22
C ASN A 196 -24.76 9.20 15.05
N GLN A 197 -24.38 10.33 14.43
CA GLN A 197 -23.34 10.36 13.40
C GLN A 197 -21.95 10.00 13.96
N ILE A 198 -21.61 10.46 15.18
CA ILE A 198 -20.36 10.12 15.86
C ILE A 198 -20.31 8.60 16.12
N LYS A 199 -21.35 8.02 16.74
CA LYS A 199 -21.44 6.57 16.99
C LYS A 199 -21.33 5.74 15.72
N ALA A 200 -21.93 6.18 14.61
CA ALA A 200 -21.81 5.51 13.33
C ALA A 200 -20.37 5.55 12.76
N LYS A 201 -19.67 6.69 12.91
CA LYS A 201 -18.26 6.84 12.53
C LYS A 201 -17.34 5.99 13.41
N GLU A 202 -17.53 6.00 14.73
CA GLU A 202 -16.77 5.17 15.68
C GLU A 202 -16.90 3.67 15.37
N GLN A 203 -18.11 3.21 15.07
CA GLN A 203 -18.35 1.82 14.65
C GLN A 203 -17.65 1.47 13.32
N ASN A 204 -17.57 2.40 12.37
CA ASN A 204 -16.89 2.15 11.10
C ASN A 204 -15.35 2.16 11.27
N ILE A 205 -14.81 3.13 11.99
CA ILE A 205 -13.38 3.17 12.37
C ILE A 205 -12.97 1.89 13.11
N SER A 206 -13.83 1.37 14.00
CA SER A 206 -13.60 0.11 14.70
C SER A 206 -13.59 -1.10 13.73
N LYS A 207 -14.52 -1.18 12.77
CA LYS A 207 -14.53 -2.23 11.73
C LYS A 207 -13.28 -2.15 10.85
N GLU A 208 -12.87 -0.95 10.45
CA GLU A 208 -11.68 -0.70 9.63
C GLU A 208 -10.39 -1.07 10.37
N LYS A 209 -10.21 -0.63 11.62
CA LYS A 209 -9.10 -1.03 12.52
C LYS A 209 -9.03 -2.55 12.68
N ASN A 210 -10.16 -3.22 12.91
CA ASN A 210 -10.21 -4.69 13.05
C ASN A 210 -9.92 -5.42 11.73
N THR A 211 -10.34 -4.87 10.58
CA THR A 211 -10.04 -5.43 9.26
C THR A 211 -8.54 -5.34 8.96
N LEU A 212 -7.93 -4.17 9.20
CA LEU A 212 -6.49 -3.94 9.02
C LEU A 212 -5.65 -4.83 9.95
N ILE A 213 -6.07 -5.01 11.21
CA ILE A 213 -5.48 -5.97 12.15
C ILE A 213 -5.50 -7.40 11.57
N SER A 214 -6.66 -7.84 11.06
CA SER A 214 -6.80 -9.20 10.50
C SER A 214 -5.94 -9.42 9.26
N ASP A 215 -5.86 -8.43 8.36
CA ASP A 215 -5.07 -8.55 7.13
C ASP A 215 -3.55 -8.51 7.38
N LEU A 216 -3.10 -7.73 8.38
CA LEU A 216 -1.70 -7.76 8.83
C LEU A 216 -1.33 -9.08 9.51
N GLU A 217 -2.20 -9.63 10.36
CA GLU A 217 -2.01 -10.95 10.97
C GLU A 217 -1.92 -12.06 9.92
N ASP A 218 -2.79 -12.04 8.91
CA ASP A 218 -2.79 -13.02 7.82
C ASP A 218 -1.51 -12.91 6.96
N ASP A 219 -1.05 -11.69 6.67
CA ASP A 219 0.21 -11.44 5.95
C ASP A 219 1.44 -11.91 6.74
N ILE A 220 1.50 -11.60 8.04
CA ILE A 220 2.55 -12.10 8.94
C ILE A 220 2.57 -13.63 8.92
N SER A 221 1.42 -14.28 9.11
CA SER A 221 1.33 -15.75 9.15
C SER A 221 1.77 -16.40 7.84
N ILE A 222 1.43 -15.82 6.68
CA ILE A 222 1.90 -16.29 5.37
C ILE A 222 3.42 -16.11 5.23
N ASN A 223 3.97 -14.96 5.62
CA ASN A 223 5.41 -14.73 5.55
C ASN A 223 6.19 -15.65 6.51
N GLU A 224 5.69 -15.93 7.71
CA GLU A 224 6.30 -16.84 8.68
C GLU A 224 6.38 -18.28 8.16
N GLU A 225 5.29 -18.81 7.59
CA GLU A 225 5.27 -20.17 7.01
C GLU A 225 6.18 -20.28 5.76
N ILE A 226 6.29 -19.22 4.96
CA ILE A 226 7.29 -19.13 3.87
C ILE A 226 8.72 -19.08 4.43
N LEU A 227 8.97 -18.32 5.50
CA LEU A 227 10.29 -18.20 6.14
C LEU A 227 10.74 -19.54 6.73
N ILE A 228 9.84 -20.25 7.42
CA ILE A 228 10.09 -21.59 7.96
C ILE A 228 10.51 -22.53 6.83
N SER A 229 9.73 -22.63 5.74
CA SER A 229 10.11 -23.56 4.67
C SER A 229 11.31 -23.12 3.85
N GLY A 230 11.54 -21.81 3.72
CA GLY A 230 12.78 -21.29 3.16
C GLY A 230 14.00 -21.68 3.98
N LYS A 231 13.92 -21.64 5.32
CA LYS A 231 14.98 -22.12 6.23
C LYS A 231 15.18 -23.64 6.13
N GLU A 232 14.12 -24.43 5.98
CA GLU A 232 14.20 -25.89 5.70
C GLU A 232 14.91 -26.20 4.36
N GLY A 233 14.58 -25.47 3.29
CA GLY A 233 15.19 -25.61 1.96
C GLY A 233 16.67 -25.23 1.98
N LEU A 234 16.99 -24.09 2.60
CA LEU A 234 18.36 -23.63 2.80
C LEU A 234 19.22 -24.65 3.56
N ALA A 235 18.69 -25.30 4.60
CA ALA A 235 19.41 -26.34 5.34
C ALA A 235 19.77 -27.55 4.45
N LYS A 236 18.82 -28.02 3.62
CA LYS A 236 19.05 -29.09 2.64
C LYS A 236 20.07 -28.70 1.57
N MET A 237 20.03 -27.44 1.11
CA MET A 237 21.00 -26.87 0.17
C MET A 237 22.41 -26.82 0.77
N LYS A 238 22.56 -26.45 2.05
CA LYS A 238 23.84 -26.49 2.77
C LYS A 238 24.40 -27.91 2.92
N SER A 239 23.57 -28.91 3.22
CA SER A 239 24.00 -30.32 3.23
C SER A 239 24.58 -30.72 1.85
N LYS A 240 23.83 -30.46 0.78
CA LYS A 240 24.23 -30.70 -0.63
C LYS A 240 25.45 -29.87 -1.10
N LEU A 241 25.90 -28.90 -0.32
CA LEU A 241 27.16 -28.18 -0.53
C LEU A 241 28.31 -28.88 0.21
N GLU A 242 28.14 -29.26 1.48
CA GLU A 242 29.18 -29.98 2.24
C GLU A 242 29.42 -31.41 1.72
N GLU A 243 28.40 -32.06 1.16
CA GLU A 243 28.54 -33.29 0.36
C GLU A 243 29.41 -33.02 -0.89
N ALA A 244 29.07 -31.98 -1.64
CA ALA A 244 29.74 -31.60 -2.90
C ALA A 244 31.14 -30.98 -2.70
N LYS A 245 31.53 -30.65 -1.46
CA LYS A 245 32.91 -30.27 -1.08
C LYS A 245 33.80 -31.48 -0.76
N LYS A 246 33.20 -32.63 -0.45
CA LYS A 246 33.90 -33.89 -0.14
C LYS A 246 34.06 -34.79 -1.37
N ASP A 247 33.18 -34.64 -2.35
CA ASP A 247 33.28 -35.29 -3.65
C ASP A 247 34.39 -34.67 -4.52
N ALA A 248 35.47 -35.42 -4.73
CA ALA A 248 36.60 -35.01 -5.57
C ALA A 248 36.28 -34.89 -7.07
N SER A 249 35.12 -35.39 -7.53
CA SER A 249 34.66 -35.21 -8.93
C SER A 249 33.92 -33.90 -9.16
N THR A 250 33.42 -33.24 -8.09
CA THR A 250 32.74 -31.95 -8.20
C THR A 250 33.76 -30.82 -8.45
N SER A 251 33.55 -30.06 -9.53
CA SER A 251 34.43 -28.93 -9.86
C SER A 251 34.28 -27.74 -8.91
N LYS A 252 35.38 -27.02 -8.65
CA LYS A 252 35.43 -25.80 -7.83
C LYS A 252 34.39 -24.76 -8.25
N GLU A 253 34.18 -24.57 -9.55
CA GLU A 253 33.17 -23.66 -10.10
C GLU A 253 31.72 -24.10 -9.76
N SER A 254 31.47 -25.41 -9.63
CA SER A 254 30.18 -25.95 -9.16
C SER A 254 29.93 -25.63 -7.68
N ILE A 255 30.97 -25.78 -6.83
CA ILE A 255 30.94 -25.42 -5.41
C ILE A 255 30.68 -23.91 -5.25
N GLU A 256 31.38 -23.07 -6.00
CA GLU A 256 31.20 -21.61 -6.00
C GLU A 256 29.80 -21.19 -6.45
N ARG A 257 29.23 -21.84 -7.49
CA ARG A 257 27.82 -21.62 -7.88
C ARG A 257 26.83 -22.01 -6.79
N LYS A 258 26.98 -23.20 -6.18
CA LYS A 258 26.13 -23.66 -5.05
C LYS A 258 26.17 -22.66 -3.89
N GLN A 259 27.37 -22.22 -3.49
CA GLN A 259 27.54 -21.22 -2.44
C GLN A 259 26.90 -19.86 -2.81
N ALA A 260 27.06 -19.38 -4.05
CA ALA A 260 26.45 -18.13 -4.49
C ALA A 260 24.90 -18.17 -4.46
N ILE A 261 24.29 -19.32 -4.77
CA ILE A 261 22.83 -19.50 -4.67
C ILE A 261 22.38 -19.55 -3.20
N ILE A 262 23.13 -20.25 -2.33
CA ILE A 262 22.89 -20.28 -0.87
C ILE A 262 22.90 -18.86 -0.28
N ASN A 263 23.94 -18.07 -0.56
CA ASN A 263 24.04 -16.69 -0.08
C ASN A 263 22.88 -15.81 -0.59
N LYS A 264 22.37 -16.06 -1.80
CA LYS A 264 21.19 -15.36 -2.34
C LYS A 264 19.89 -15.74 -1.66
N ILE A 265 19.73 -17.01 -1.27
CA ILE A 265 18.57 -17.48 -0.50
C ILE A 265 18.60 -16.85 0.89
N GLU A 266 19.73 -16.87 1.59
CA GLU A 266 19.92 -16.21 2.90
C GLU A 266 19.51 -14.73 2.86
N ASN A 267 19.99 -13.98 1.87
CA ASN A 267 19.63 -12.57 1.65
C ASN A 267 18.14 -12.35 1.29
N ARG A 268 17.41 -13.37 0.84
CA ARG A 268 15.95 -13.30 0.63
C ARG A 268 15.18 -13.66 1.90
N LEU A 269 15.64 -14.66 2.67
CA LEU A 269 15.02 -15.03 3.94
C LEU A 269 15.16 -13.90 4.97
N LEU A 270 16.32 -13.25 5.07
CA LEU A 270 16.53 -12.09 5.94
C LEU A 270 15.59 -10.91 5.60
N LYS A 271 15.22 -10.73 4.32
CA LYS A 271 14.23 -9.71 3.92
C LYS A 271 12.82 -10.08 4.37
N ILE A 272 12.43 -11.35 4.27
CA ILE A 272 11.13 -11.84 4.74
C ILE A 272 11.05 -11.73 6.28
N GLU A 273 12.15 -12.00 6.98
CA GLU A 273 12.29 -11.84 8.44
C GLU A 273 12.11 -10.36 8.85
N ASN A 274 12.81 -9.43 8.18
CA ASN A 274 12.63 -7.99 8.38
C ASN A 274 11.20 -7.50 8.02
N GLU A 275 10.56 -8.05 6.99
CA GLU A 275 9.16 -7.76 6.65
C GLU A 275 8.18 -8.21 7.73
N ILE A 276 8.43 -9.36 8.36
CA ILE A 276 7.62 -9.87 9.48
C ILE A 276 7.74 -8.95 10.68
N ASP A 277 8.96 -8.55 11.05
CA ASP A 277 9.19 -7.69 12.22
C ASP A 277 8.63 -6.28 12.02
N ALA A 278 8.75 -5.71 10.82
CA ALA A 278 8.10 -4.44 10.47
C ALA A 278 6.57 -4.51 10.63
N LYS A 279 5.93 -5.56 10.09
CA LYS A 279 4.48 -5.77 10.21
C LYS A 279 4.05 -6.04 11.65
N LYS A 280 4.87 -6.72 12.46
CA LYS A 280 4.62 -6.91 13.91
C LYS A 280 4.67 -5.58 14.68
N GLN A 281 5.62 -4.68 14.35
CA GLN A 281 5.67 -3.35 14.93
C GLN A 281 4.48 -2.47 14.50
N GLU A 282 4.05 -2.57 13.25
CA GLU A 282 2.85 -1.89 12.75
C GLU A 282 1.58 -2.41 13.43
N LEU A 283 1.41 -3.73 13.51
CA LEU A 283 0.30 -4.38 14.21
C LEU A 283 0.25 -3.98 15.71
N ALA A 284 1.40 -3.84 16.37
CA ALA A 284 1.48 -3.35 17.74
C ALA A 284 1.01 -1.88 17.87
N LYS A 285 1.41 -1.00 16.95
CA LYS A 285 0.92 0.40 16.91
C LYS A 285 -0.58 0.50 16.65
N ILE A 286 -1.14 -0.41 15.85
CA ILE A 286 -2.58 -0.43 15.54
C ILE A 286 -3.38 -1.06 16.69
N LYS A 287 -2.82 -2.02 17.42
CA LYS A 287 -3.48 -2.65 18.60
C LYS A 287 -3.40 -1.82 19.88
N GLY A 288 -2.48 -0.85 19.96
CA GLY A 288 -2.51 0.23 20.97
C GLY A 288 -3.78 1.07 20.90
#